data_AF-A0A356KNF8-F1
#
_entry.id   AF-A0A356KNF8-F1
#
_cell.length_a   1.000
_cell.length_b   1.000
_cell.length_c   1.000
_cell.angle_alpha   90.00
_cell.angle_beta   90.00
_cell.angle_gamma   90.00
#
_symmetry.space_group_name_H-M   'P 1'
#
loop_
_entity.id
_entity.type
_entity.pdbx_description
1 polymer ?
#
loop_
_entity_poly.entity_id
_entity_poly.type
_entity_poly.pdbx_seq_one_letter_code
_entity_poly.pdbx_strand_id
1 'polypeptide(L)'
;MGLILNAVCSACDYREEGLRLGTTHEAIALHDVEVTELYPAPCCGRVQSVAILLGMPLPSPPCAGCGQPLTLDTSQRYAIARLSGEVLSGHPCPACGERTLEFEEVERFT
;
A
#
# COMPACT_ATOMS: atom_id res chain seq x y z
N MET A 1 9.50 6.70 10.34
CA MET A 1 9.28 5.27 10.57
C MET A 1 8.20 4.69 9.68
N GLY A 2 8.39 3.44 9.26
CA GLY A 2 7.44 2.69 8.45
C GLY A 2 7.63 1.17 8.54
N LEU A 3 6.85 0.45 7.74
CA LEU A 3 6.76 -1.00 7.71
C LEU A 3 7.06 -1.53 6.32
N ILE A 4 7.72 -2.68 6.28
CA ILE A 4 7.79 -3.56 5.11
C ILE A 4 6.78 -4.67 5.32
N LEU A 5 5.87 -4.83 4.35
CA LEU A 5 4.75 -5.75 4.42
C LEU A 5 4.76 -6.71 3.21
N ASN A 6 4.21 -7.90 3.40
CA ASN A 6 3.76 -8.75 2.31
C ASN A 6 2.23 -8.73 2.26
N ALA A 7 1.64 -8.57 1.07
CA ALA A 7 0.22 -8.79 0.86
C ALA A 7 -0.01 -10.23 0.41
N VAL A 8 -0.93 -10.94 1.05
CA VAL A 8 -1.20 -12.35 0.79
C VAL A 8 -2.71 -12.58 0.69
N CYS A 9 -3.15 -13.36 -0.29
CA CYS A 9 -4.55 -13.78 -0.39
C CYS A 9 -4.65 -15.30 -0.35
N SER A 10 -5.26 -15.83 0.71
CA SER A 10 -5.49 -17.26 0.89
C SER A 10 -6.53 -17.84 -0.09
N ALA A 11 -7.32 -17.00 -0.77
CA ALA A 11 -8.36 -17.45 -1.70
C ALA A 11 -7.84 -17.73 -3.12
N CYS A 12 -6.74 -17.10 -3.54
CA CYS A 12 -6.23 -17.20 -4.91
C CYS A 12 -4.71 -17.34 -5.01
N ASP A 13 -4.04 -17.64 -3.88
CA ASP A 13 -2.58 -17.76 -3.77
C ASP A 13 -1.80 -16.51 -4.23
N TYR A 14 -2.46 -15.35 -4.31
CA TYR A 14 -1.81 -14.10 -4.64
C TYR A 14 -0.83 -13.70 -3.55
N ARG A 15 0.35 -13.22 -3.96
CA ARG A 15 1.37 -12.68 -3.08
C ARG A 15 2.10 -11.50 -3.70
N GLU A 16 2.30 -10.47 -2.90
CA GLU A 16 3.12 -9.31 -3.25
C GLU A 16 4.02 -8.98 -2.07
N GLU A 17 5.32 -8.86 -2.31
CA GLU A 17 6.33 -8.77 -1.26
C GLU A 17 6.99 -7.39 -1.22
N GLY A 18 7.51 -7.03 -0.04
CA GLY A 18 8.35 -5.83 0.09
C GLY A 18 7.60 -4.50 0.00
N LEU A 19 6.30 -4.50 0.26
CA LEU A 19 5.46 -3.30 0.25
C LEU A 19 5.83 -2.37 1.39
N ARG A 20 6.26 -1.15 1.04
CA ARG A 20 6.57 -0.08 1.98
C ARG A 20 5.31 0.70 2.36
N LEU A 21 5.13 0.91 3.65
CA LEU A 21 4.10 1.77 4.22
C LEU A 21 4.74 2.71 5.25
N GLY A 22 4.39 3.99 5.26
CA GLY A 22 4.95 5.00 6.15
C GLY A 22 6.09 5.80 5.52
N THR A 23 6.98 6.39 6.31
CA THR A 23 8.01 7.33 5.82
C THR A 23 9.33 7.12 6.54
N THR A 24 10.48 7.48 5.95
CA THR A 24 11.79 7.44 6.62
C THR A 24 12.11 8.79 7.26
N HIS A 25 13.04 8.85 8.22
CA HIS A 25 13.54 10.13 8.73
C HIS A 25 14.20 11.00 7.64
N GLU A 26 14.91 10.37 6.69
CA GLU A 26 15.53 11.06 5.55
C GLU A 26 14.47 11.69 4.62
N ALA A 27 13.39 10.96 4.34
CA ALA A 27 12.28 11.46 3.53
C ALA A 27 11.57 12.63 4.22
N ILE A 28 11.34 12.55 5.54
CA ILE A 28 10.81 13.68 6.32
C ILE A 28 11.75 14.90 6.22
N ALA A 29 13.07 14.69 6.28
CA ALA A 29 14.04 15.78 6.22
C ALA A 29 14.13 16.48 4.86
N LEU A 30 13.85 15.77 3.77
CA LEU A 30 13.83 16.31 2.40
C LEU A 30 12.46 16.87 2.02
N HIS A 31 11.41 16.22 2.50
CA HIS A 31 10.02 16.49 2.22
C HIS A 31 9.24 16.42 3.54
N ASP A 32 8.99 17.58 4.16
CA ASP A 32 8.31 17.70 5.47
C ASP A 32 6.95 16.97 5.57
N VAL A 33 6.41 16.52 4.43
CA VAL A 33 5.06 15.98 4.26
C VAL A 33 5.02 14.69 3.43
N GLU A 34 6.13 13.96 3.22
CA GLU A 34 6.09 12.72 2.44
C GLU A 34 5.69 11.49 3.27
N VAL A 35 4.78 10.67 2.73
CA VAL A 35 4.43 9.34 3.25
C VAL A 35 4.25 8.34 2.11
N THR A 36 4.63 7.09 2.32
CA THR A 36 4.31 5.98 1.42
C THR A 36 3.00 5.31 1.86
N GLU A 37 2.08 5.16 0.92
CA GLU A 37 0.79 4.52 1.09
C GLU A 37 0.65 3.29 0.16
N LEU A 38 -0.31 2.41 0.44
CA LEU A 38 -0.56 1.21 -0.36
C LEU A 38 -1.87 1.33 -1.14
N TYR A 39 -1.80 1.01 -2.43
CA TYR A 39 -2.94 1.08 -3.34
C TYR A 39 -3.10 -0.20 -4.18
N PRO A 40 -4.33 -0.62 -4.48
CA PRO A 40 -4.59 -1.66 -5.46
C PRO A 40 -4.38 -1.13 -6.88
N ALA A 41 -3.94 -2.00 -7.78
CA ALA A 41 -3.86 -1.75 -9.22
C ALA A 41 -4.87 -2.67 -9.95
N PRO A 42 -6.11 -2.19 -10.19
CA PRO A 42 -7.15 -3.01 -10.83
C PRO A 42 -6.77 -3.51 -12.23
N CYS A 43 -5.84 -2.86 -12.93
CA CYS A 43 -5.40 -3.28 -14.27
C CYS A 43 -4.79 -4.69 -14.30
N CYS A 44 -4.13 -5.09 -13.20
CA CYS A 44 -3.34 -6.32 -13.15
C CYS A 44 -3.46 -7.05 -11.81
N GLY A 45 -4.39 -6.62 -10.95
CA GLY A 45 -4.63 -7.23 -9.65
C GLY A 45 -3.47 -7.13 -8.67
N ARG A 46 -2.59 -6.14 -8.81
CA ARG A 46 -1.42 -5.95 -7.92
C ARG A 46 -1.71 -4.99 -6.78
N VAL A 47 -0.84 -5.00 -5.78
CA VAL A 47 -0.77 -4.00 -4.70
C VAL A 47 0.57 -3.30 -4.86
N GLN A 48 0.62 -1.98 -4.66
CA GLN A 48 1.88 -1.25 -4.77
C GLN A 48 2.01 -0.13 -3.75
N SER A 49 3.26 0.16 -3.40
CA SER A 49 3.67 1.33 -2.62
C SER A 49 3.70 2.58 -3.49
N VAL A 50 3.12 3.66 -2.98
CA VAL A 50 3.06 4.96 -3.65
C VAL A 50 3.49 6.05 -2.68
N ALA A 51 4.49 6.85 -3.05
CA ALA A 51 4.88 8.04 -2.31
C ALA A 51 3.88 9.17 -2.55
N ILE A 52 3.39 9.77 -1.46
CA ILE A 52 2.39 10.82 -1.43
C ILE A 52 2.97 12.00 -0.64
N LEU A 53 2.80 13.20 -1.18
CA LEU A 53 3.09 14.44 -0.47
C LEU A 53 1.78 14.97 0.13
N LEU A 54 1.70 15.02 1.47
CA LEU A 54 0.50 15.48 2.16
C LEU A 54 0.24 16.96 1.84
N GLY A 55 -1.03 17.30 1.62
CA GLY A 55 -1.46 18.64 1.24
C GLY A 55 -1.30 18.96 -0.25
N MET A 56 -0.74 18.04 -1.05
CA MET A 56 -0.68 18.15 -2.51
C MET A 56 -1.74 17.25 -3.17
N PRO A 57 -2.11 17.51 -4.44
CA PRO A 57 -2.92 16.59 -5.22
C PRO A 57 -2.27 15.20 -5.28
N LEU A 58 -3.10 14.15 -5.31
CA LEU A 58 -2.60 12.79 -5.45
C LEU A 58 -1.80 12.64 -6.77
N PRO A 59 -0.64 11.98 -6.74
CA PRO A 59 0.12 11.71 -7.94
C PRO A 59 -0.62 10.72 -8.84
N SER A 60 -0.21 10.63 -10.10
CA SER A 60 -0.69 9.62 -11.05
C SER A 60 0.46 8.71 -11.48
N PRO A 61 1.02 7.90 -10.57
CA PRO A 61 2.12 7.01 -10.91
C PRO A 61 1.65 5.94 -11.91
N PRO A 62 2.54 5.38 -12.73
CA PRO A 62 2.21 4.18 -13.49
C PRO A 62 2.08 2.98 -12.56
N CYS A 63 1.24 2.03 -12.95
CA CYS A 63 1.19 0.73 -12.29
C CYS A 63 2.53 0.00 -12.48
N ALA A 64 3.11 -0.50 -11.40
CA ALA A 64 4.40 -1.18 -11.43
C ALA A 64 4.40 -2.47 -12.27
N GLY A 65 3.25 -3.13 -12.43
CA GLY A 65 3.11 -4.36 -13.22
C GLY A 65 2.79 -4.11 -14.69
N CYS A 66 1.81 -3.26 -14.97
CA CYS A 66 1.21 -3.11 -16.30
C CYS A 66 1.61 -1.81 -17.03
N GLY A 67 2.23 -0.85 -16.33
CA GLY A 67 2.62 0.46 -16.87
C GLY A 67 1.47 1.43 -17.16
N GLN A 68 0.21 0.98 -17.04
CA GLN A 68 -0.97 1.85 -17.20
C GLN A 68 -1.03 2.90 -16.08
N PRO A 69 -1.65 4.08 -16.32
CA PRO A 69 -1.86 5.07 -15.27
C PRO A 69 -2.62 4.47 -14.08
N LEU A 70 -2.09 4.66 -12.88
CA LEU A 70 -2.76 4.28 -11.65
C LEU A 70 -3.62 5.44 -11.16
N THR A 71 -4.94 5.28 -11.27
CA THR A 71 -5.89 6.23 -10.71
C THR A 71 -5.93 6.05 -9.20
N LEU A 72 -5.40 7.02 -8.47
CA LEU A 72 -5.44 7.00 -7.00
C LEU A 72 -6.74 7.62 -6.50
N ASP A 73 -7.45 6.86 -5.66
CA ASP A 73 -8.56 7.36 -4.85
C ASP A 73 -8.31 6.97 -3.39
N THR A 74 -8.27 7.95 -2.49
CA THR A 74 -8.12 7.72 -1.04
C THR A 74 -9.11 6.71 -0.46
N SER A 75 -10.30 6.54 -1.06
CA SER A 75 -11.29 5.54 -0.65
C SER A 75 -10.84 4.09 -0.91
N GLN A 76 -9.92 3.90 -1.87
CA GLN A 76 -9.36 2.61 -2.28
C GLN A 76 -8.00 2.32 -1.62
N ARG A 77 -7.46 3.27 -0.85
CA ARG A 77 -6.22 3.09 -0.11
C ARG A 77 -6.37 1.99 0.92
N TYR A 78 -5.37 1.11 1.02
CA TYR A 78 -5.33 0.12 2.10
C TYR A 78 -5.07 0.83 3.44
N ALA A 79 -6.10 0.87 4.29
CA ALA A 79 -6.02 1.44 5.64
C ALA A 79 -5.52 0.39 6.63
N ILE A 80 -4.27 0.53 7.07
CA ILE A 80 -3.59 -0.39 7.99
C ILE A 80 -3.33 0.35 9.31
N ALA A 81 -4.03 0.00 10.39
CA ALA A 81 -3.91 0.65 11.70
C ALA A 81 -3.44 -0.33 12.78
N ARG A 82 -2.51 0.10 13.64
CA ARG A 82 -1.84 -0.72 14.66
C ARG A 82 -1.85 -0.14 16.08
N LEU A 83 -2.91 0.55 16.49
CA LEU A 83 -3.07 0.95 17.90
C LEU A 83 -3.86 -0.11 18.69
N SER A 84 -3.14 -0.82 19.58
CA SER A 84 -3.65 -1.59 20.73
C SER A 84 -4.74 -2.66 20.52
N GLY A 85 -4.99 -3.15 19.30
CA GLY A 85 -5.93 -4.26 19.07
C GLY A 85 -6.48 -4.28 17.64
N GLU A 86 -5.58 -4.59 16.71
CA GLU A 86 -5.75 -4.98 15.31
C GLU A 86 -7.01 -4.54 14.55
N VAL A 87 -6.82 -3.70 13.52
CA VAL A 87 -7.69 -3.70 12.34
C VAL A 87 -6.84 -3.62 11.07
N LEU A 88 -6.65 -4.77 10.43
CA LEU A 88 -6.33 -4.92 9.01
C LEU A 88 -7.66 -5.13 8.28
N SER A 89 -8.46 -4.09 8.01
CA SER A 89 -9.80 -4.36 7.47
C SER A 89 -9.76 -4.67 5.97
N GLY A 90 -9.64 -5.96 5.65
CA GLY A 90 -10.43 -6.71 4.66
C GLY A 90 -10.74 -6.02 3.34
N HIS A 91 -9.74 -5.41 2.73
CA HIS A 91 -9.87 -4.90 1.38
C HIS A 91 -9.92 -6.09 0.42
N PRO A 92 -10.76 -6.03 -0.63
CA PRO A 92 -10.77 -7.04 -1.65
C PRO A 92 -9.36 -7.28 -2.22
N CYS A 93 -8.99 -8.55 -2.33
CA CYS A 93 -7.83 -8.94 -3.12
C CYS A 93 -8.06 -8.41 -4.55
N PRO A 94 -7.17 -7.57 -5.08
CA PRO A 94 -7.38 -6.96 -6.38
C PRO A 94 -7.26 -7.99 -7.52
N ALA A 95 -6.70 -9.17 -7.25
CA ALA A 95 -6.60 -10.27 -8.21
C ALA A 95 -7.91 -11.10 -8.34
N CYS A 96 -8.54 -11.46 -7.22
CA CYS A 96 -9.75 -12.33 -7.24
C CYS A 96 -11.04 -11.66 -6.76
N GLY A 97 -10.97 -10.46 -6.17
CA GLY A 97 -12.12 -9.73 -5.64
C GLY A 97 -12.62 -10.19 -4.27
N GLU A 98 -12.02 -11.23 -3.69
CA GLU A 98 -12.40 -11.73 -2.36
C GLU A 98 -11.96 -10.79 -1.25
N ARG A 99 -12.75 -10.65 -0.17
CA ARG A 99 -12.49 -9.66 0.91
C ARG A 99 -11.28 -10.01 1.80
N THR A 100 -10.67 -11.17 1.59
CA THR A 100 -9.57 -11.73 2.40
C THR A 100 -8.21 -11.40 1.77
N LEU A 101 -7.81 -10.13 1.82
CA LEU A 101 -6.41 -9.75 1.62
C LEU A 101 -5.77 -9.45 2.97
N GLU A 102 -4.72 -10.19 3.29
CA GLU A 102 -3.98 -10.09 4.53
C GLU A 102 -2.64 -9.37 4.30
N PHE A 103 -2.16 -8.68 5.33
CA PHE A 103 -0.88 -7.97 5.28
C PHE A 103 0.02 -8.44 6.43
N GLU A 104 1.08 -9.15 6.08
CA GLU A 104 2.07 -9.67 7.02
C GLU A 104 3.22 -8.66 7.18
N GLU A 105 3.58 -8.32 8.42
CA GLU A 105 4.77 -7.51 8.68
C GLU A 105 6.04 -8.34 8.54
N VAL A 106 6.96 -7.87 7.70
CA VAL A 106 8.28 -8.48 7.48
C VAL A 106 9.33 -7.75 8.30
N GLU A 107 9.36 -6.43 8.21
CA GLU A 107 10.41 -5.58 8.81
C GLU A 107 9.88 -4.19 9.14
N ARG A 108 10.59 -3.46 10.02
CA ARG A 108 10.38 -2.04 10.28
C ARG A 108 11.58 -1.22 9.84
N PHE A 109 11.32 -0.05 9.30
CA PHE A 109 12.36 0.92 8.96
C PHE A 109 12.13 2.23 9.70
N THR A 110 13.24 2.93 10.01
CA THR A 110 13.22 4.19 10.75
C THR A 110 13.36 5.38 9.82
#